data_AF-A0A3C0G4H5-F1
#
_entry.id   AF-A0A3C0G4H5-F1
#
_cell.length_a   1.000
_cell.length_b   1.000
_cell.length_c   1.000
_cell.angle_alpha   90.00
_cell.angle_beta   90.00
_cell.angle_gamma   90.00
#
_symmetry.space_group_name_H-M   'P 1'
#
loop_
_entity.id
_entity.type
_entity.pdbx_description
1 polymer ?
#
loop_
_entity_poly.entity_id
_entity_poly.type
_entity_poly.pdbx_seq_one_letter_code
_entity_poly.pdbx_strand_id
1 'polypeptide(L)'
;MASNNATRNINDGYLSLTKRIAECICMRLQDILKNKNKFKSYSSALGKGTMSMFKINQDISHHEFGIILEVAPDEDQKLQLEQNLQMSLAQKEMRLEDVITIRSIKNMKLANQVLMFRRRKYQEEEERKAKEAQKQNAQIQQQAAQQQAQIKQQEMQMLAQMQAQEAQMKSQNKIQEMQAEYQLKDQFDSMQHQRRMKEIALNNSGKEKVANVSGEVKLKAQDKSAYNQSRIVEQKRDRALPLS
;
A
#
# COMPACT_ATOMS: atom_id res chain seq x y z
N MET A 1 21.04 43.66 -41.72
CA MET A 1 20.47 42.98 -42.90
C MET A 1 21.29 43.14 -44.19
N ALA A 2 22.19 44.13 -44.34
CA ALA A 2 23.03 44.27 -45.56
C ALA A 2 24.44 43.64 -45.49
N SER A 3 25.00 43.41 -44.29
CA SER A 3 26.38 42.90 -44.13
C SER A 3 26.55 41.41 -44.51
N ASN A 4 25.55 40.57 -44.20
CA ASN A 4 25.62 39.12 -44.49
C ASN A 4 25.47 38.76 -45.97
N ASN A 5 25.02 39.67 -46.84
CA ASN A 5 24.88 39.38 -48.27
C ASN A 5 26.22 39.52 -49.02
N ALA A 6 27.04 40.50 -48.62
CA ALA A 6 28.36 40.71 -49.23
C ALA A 6 29.34 39.59 -48.86
N THR A 7 29.39 39.17 -47.60
CA THR A 7 30.24 38.06 -47.14
C THR A 7 29.80 36.71 -47.70
N ARG A 8 28.49 36.51 -47.88
CA ARG A 8 27.94 35.30 -48.52
C ARG A 8 28.34 35.18 -49.98
N ASN A 9 28.22 36.25 -50.77
CA ASN A 9 28.63 36.22 -52.18
C ASN A 9 30.15 35.98 -52.35
N ILE A 10 30.97 36.50 -51.42
CA ILE A 10 32.42 36.22 -51.38
C ILE A 10 32.67 34.75 -51.04
N ASN A 11 31.96 34.19 -50.06
CA ASN A 11 32.08 32.79 -49.67
C ASN A 11 31.60 31.83 -50.78
N ASP A 12 30.49 32.16 -51.44
CA ASP A 12 29.96 31.41 -52.59
C ASP A 12 30.95 31.46 -53.77
N GLY A 13 31.59 32.61 -53.99
CA GLY A 13 32.68 32.76 -54.95
C GLY A 13 33.91 31.91 -54.59
N TYR A 14 34.33 31.92 -53.32
CA TYR A 14 35.42 31.09 -52.81
C TYR A 14 35.12 29.59 -52.96
N LEU A 15 33.90 29.15 -52.61
CA LEU A 15 33.46 27.76 -52.73
C LEU A 15 33.43 27.30 -54.19
N SER A 16 32.89 28.14 -55.08
CA SER A 16 32.84 27.87 -56.52
C SER A 16 34.24 27.80 -57.14
N LEU A 17 35.13 28.73 -56.77
CA LEU A 17 36.52 28.71 -57.22
C LEU A 17 37.26 27.48 -56.71
N THR A 18 37.10 27.14 -55.43
CA THR A 18 37.74 25.99 -54.80
C THR A 18 37.25 24.69 -55.45
N LYS A 19 35.95 24.57 -55.71
CA LYS A 19 35.35 23.43 -56.43
C LYS A 19 35.95 23.29 -57.82
N ARG A 20 35.99 24.38 -58.60
CA ARG A 20 36.55 24.37 -59.97
C ARG A 20 38.04 24.02 -59.99
N ILE A 21 38.82 24.55 -59.04
CA ILE A 21 40.24 24.22 -58.91
C ILE A 21 40.41 22.74 -58.56
N ALA A 22 39.63 22.22 -57.61
CA ALA A 22 39.69 20.82 -57.21
C ALA A 22 39.31 19.88 -58.37
N GLU A 23 38.24 20.20 -59.12
CA GLU A 23 37.86 19.50 -60.36
C GLU A 23 39.00 19.52 -61.38
N CYS A 24 39.60 20.67 -61.64
CA CYS A 24 40.74 20.80 -62.56
C CYS A 24 41.96 19.99 -62.10
N ILE A 25 42.28 19.96 -60.81
CA ILE A 25 43.39 19.18 -60.26
C ILE A 25 43.12 17.68 -60.44
N CYS A 26 41.90 17.22 -60.15
CA CYS A 26 41.49 15.83 -60.36
C CYS A 26 41.60 15.41 -61.83
N MET A 27 41.11 16.23 -62.76
CA MET A 27 41.23 15.98 -64.21
C MET A 27 42.69 15.89 -64.66
N ARG A 28 43.56 16.78 -64.16
CA ARG A 28 45.01 16.75 -64.48
C ARG A 28 45.71 15.54 -63.90
N LEU A 29 45.37 15.13 -62.68
CA LEU A 29 45.93 13.94 -62.04
C LEU A 29 45.55 12.68 -62.83
N GLN A 30 44.32 12.59 -63.33
CA GLN A 30 43.88 11.52 -64.23
C GLN A 30 44.66 11.51 -65.57
N ASP A 31 44.90 12.66 -66.20
CA ASP A 31 45.71 12.74 -67.42
C ASP A 31 47.15 12.25 -67.19
N ILE A 32 47.74 12.60 -66.04
CA ILE A 32 49.09 12.12 -65.65
C ILE A 32 49.12 10.61 -65.46
N LEU A 33 48.08 10.01 -64.88
CA LEU A 33 47.99 8.55 -64.68
C LEU A 33 47.80 7.77 -65.99
N LYS A 34 47.07 8.36 -66.96
CA LYS A 34 46.87 7.76 -68.29
C LYS A 34 48.13 7.84 -69.16
N ASN A 35 48.90 8.91 -69.04
CA ASN A 35 50.11 9.11 -69.83
C ASN A 35 51.36 8.49 -69.16
N LYS A 36 51.80 7.32 -69.67
CA LYS A 36 52.94 6.56 -69.14
C LYS A 36 54.25 7.35 -69.05
N ASN A 37 54.50 8.28 -69.98
CA ASN A 37 55.73 9.08 -70.00
C ASN A 37 55.74 10.13 -68.89
N LYS A 38 54.60 10.81 -68.67
CA LYS A 38 54.44 11.78 -67.58
C LYS A 38 54.50 11.08 -66.22
N PHE A 39 53.84 9.93 -66.07
CA PHE A 39 53.84 9.15 -64.83
C PHE A 39 55.26 8.83 -64.33
N LYS A 40 56.18 8.45 -65.23
CA LYS A 40 57.57 8.14 -64.85
C LYS A 40 58.33 9.38 -64.33
N SER A 41 58.11 10.55 -64.94
CA SER A 41 58.71 11.82 -64.51
C SER A 41 58.19 12.24 -63.12
N TYR A 42 56.87 12.16 -62.90
CA TYR A 42 56.27 12.45 -61.60
C TYR A 42 56.61 11.42 -60.52
N SER A 43 56.79 10.15 -60.89
CA SER A 43 57.25 9.11 -59.96
C SER A 43 58.68 9.36 -59.47
N SER A 44 59.53 10.03 -60.26
CA SER A 44 60.86 10.45 -59.82
C SER A 44 60.80 11.65 -58.87
N ALA A 45 59.85 12.56 -59.05
CA ALA A 45 59.71 13.77 -58.23
C ALA A 45 58.95 13.54 -56.90
N LEU A 46 57.88 12.73 -56.91
CA LEU A 46 56.97 12.52 -55.77
C LEU A 46 57.18 11.17 -55.05
N GLY A 47 58.05 10.31 -55.60
CA GLY A 47 58.34 8.99 -55.08
C GLY A 47 57.41 7.89 -55.58
N LYS A 48 57.95 6.67 -55.72
CA LYS A 48 57.23 5.49 -56.26
C LYS A 48 56.05 5.05 -55.39
N GLY A 49 56.15 5.18 -54.06
CA GLY A 49 55.09 4.77 -53.13
C GLY A 49 53.80 5.58 -53.31
N THR A 50 53.93 6.91 -53.34
CA THR A 50 52.81 7.83 -53.55
C THR A 50 52.13 7.62 -54.90
N MET A 51 52.90 7.45 -55.98
CA MET A 51 52.35 7.19 -57.31
C MET A 51 51.69 5.81 -57.46
N SER A 52 52.12 4.82 -56.67
CA SER A 52 51.53 3.48 -56.70
C SER A 52 50.12 3.47 -56.09
N MET A 53 49.85 4.28 -55.06
CA MET A 53 48.50 4.44 -54.48
C MET A 53 47.48 4.97 -55.49
N PHE A 54 47.90 5.90 -56.36
CA PHE A 54 47.04 6.43 -57.41
C PHE A 54 46.82 5.46 -58.57
N LYS A 55 47.76 4.54 -58.84
CA LYS A 55 47.65 3.53 -59.89
C LYS A 55 46.61 2.45 -59.59
N ILE A 56 46.34 2.17 -58.31
CA ILE A 56 45.32 1.17 -57.88
C ILE A 56 43.91 1.61 -58.31
N ASN A 57 43.68 2.91 -58.50
CA ASN A 57 42.37 3.52 -58.75
C ASN A 57 42.14 3.90 -60.23
N GLN A 58 42.78 3.21 -61.18
CA GLN A 58 42.78 3.58 -62.61
C GLN A 58 41.42 3.52 -63.32
N ASP A 59 40.43 2.80 -62.78
CA ASP A 59 39.12 2.57 -63.41
C ASP A 59 38.02 3.59 -63.00
N ILE A 60 38.35 4.66 -62.29
CA ILE A 60 37.35 5.62 -61.82
C ILE A 60 36.93 6.57 -62.96
N SER A 61 35.63 6.61 -63.27
CA SER A 61 35.02 7.44 -64.31
C SER A 61 35.22 8.94 -64.06
N HIS A 62 35.33 9.74 -65.12
CA HIS A 62 35.68 11.17 -65.09
C HIS A 62 34.64 12.04 -64.36
N HIS A 63 33.47 11.47 -64.06
CA HIS A 63 32.30 12.17 -63.54
C HIS A 63 31.97 11.82 -62.07
N GLU A 64 32.75 10.94 -61.43
CA GLU A 64 32.42 10.38 -60.11
C GLU A 64 33.35 10.81 -58.96
N PHE A 65 34.22 11.80 -59.14
CA PHE A 65 34.78 12.49 -57.99
C PHE A 65 33.73 13.45 -57.43
N GLY A 66 32.88 12.94 -56.55
CA GLY A 66 31.99 13.73 -55.70
C GLY A 66 32.82 14.54 -54.70
N ILE A 67 33.42 15.64 -55.15
CA ILE A 67 34.09 16.59 -54.27
C ILE A 67 33.00 17.30 -53.45
N ILE A 68 32.69 16.75 -52.28
CA ILE A 68 31.80 17.37 -51.30
C ILE A 68 32.64 18.40 -50.55
N LEU A 69 32.54 19.67 -50.94
CA LEU A 69 33.02 20.76 -50.11
C LEU A 69 32.07 20.88 -48.92
N GLU A 70 32.50 20.33 -47.77
CA GLU A 70 31.84 20.57 -46.50
C GLU A 70 32.11 22.01 -46.08
N VAL A 71 31.16 22.90 -46.35
CA VAL A 71 31.17 24.26 -45.83
C VAL A 71 31.11 24.17 -44.31
N ALA A 72 32.08 24.81 -43.63
CA ALA A 72 32.04 24.92 -42.17
C ALA A 72 30.70 25.51 -41.74
N PRO A 73 30.08 25.01 -40.66
CA PRO A 73 28.75 25.46 -40.26
C PRO A 73 28.73 26.97 -40.01
N ASP A 74 27.78 27.67 -40.65
CA ASP A 74 27.53 29.10 -40.42
C ASP A 74 27.30 29.36 -38.92
N GLU A 75 27.88 30.44 -38.39
CA GLU A 75 27.81 30.76 -36.96
C GLU A 75 26.35 30.87 -36.45
N ASP A 76 25.43 31.32 -37.31
CA ASP A 76 24.00 31.38 -37.01
C ASP A 76 23.38 29.99 -36.77
N GLN A 77 23.76 28.98 -37.56
CA GLN A 77 23.23 27.61 -37.39
C GLN A 77 23.77 26.96 -36.12
N LYS A 78 25.04 27.24 -35.79
CA LYS A 78 25.65 26.77 -34.55
C LYS A 78 24.99 27.42 -33.33
N LEU A 79 24.67 28.71 -33.40
CA LEU A 79 23.96 29.42 -32.34
C LEU A 79 22.56 28.85 -32.12
N GLN A 80 21.83 28.54 -33.19
CA GLN A 80 20.52 27.87 -33.10
C GLN A 80 20.61 26.48 -32.49
N LEU A 81 21.64 25.69 -32.84
CA LEU A 81 21.86 24.38 -32.25
C LEU A 81 22.16 24.48 -30.75
N GLU A 82 23.01 25.43 -30.33
CA GLU A 82 23.33 25.67 -28.93
C GLU A 82 22.10 26.11 -28.12
N GLN A 83 21.27 27.00 -28.68
CA GLN A 83 20.02 27.41 -28.05
C GLN A 83 19.07 26.21 -27.86
N ASN A 84 18.93 25.37 -28.89
CA ASN A 84 18.10 24.17 -28.82
C ASN A 84 18.63 23.15 -27.80
N LEU A 85 19.95 22.96 -27.73
CA LEU A 85 20.60 22.09 -26.74
C LEU A 85 20.37 22.60 -25.32
N GLN A 86 20.52 23.91 -25.10
CA GLN A 86 20.32 24.52 -23.79
C GLN A 86 18.85 24.42 -23.35
N MET A 87 17.91 24.62 -24.28
CA MET A 87 16.47 24.46 -24.03
C MET A 87 16.12 23.01 -23.69
N SER A 88 16.60 22.03 -24.46
CA SER A 88 16.36 20.61 -24.18
C SER A 88 17.01 20.13 -22.88
N LEU A 89 18.16 20.71 -22.48
CA LEU A 89 18.77 20.44 -21.18
C LEU A 89 17.91 21.02 -20.04
N ALA A 90 17.40 22.25 -20.21
CA ALA A 90 16.53 22.89 -19.23
C ALA A 90 15.19 22.14 -19.04
N GLN A 91 14.62 21.62 -20.13
CA GLN A 91 13.41 20.81 -20.11
C GLN A 91 13.64 19.35 -19.65
N LYS A 92 14.90 18.99 -19.31
CA LYS A 92 15.31 17.62 -18.93
C LYS A 92 14.94 16.56 -19.97
N GLU A 93 14.90 16.92 -21.25
CA GLU A 93 14.63 15.97 -22.33
C GLU A 93 15.87 15.21 -22.81
N MET A 94 17.06 15.63 -22.33
CA MET A 94 18.35 15.03 -22.64
C MET A 94 19.31 15.12 -21.45
N ARG A 95 20.30 14.23 -21.46
CA ARG A 95 21.40 14.25 -20.49
C ARG A 95 22.51 15.19 -20.94
N LEU A 96 23.30 15.66 -19.97
CA LEU A 96 24.47 16.49 -20.24
C LEU A 96 25.49 15.79 -21.15
N GLU A 97 25.71 14.49 -20.99
CA GLU A 97 26.61 13.67 -21.83
C GLU A 97 26.20 13.69 -23.31
N ASP A 98 24.89 13.63 -23.55
CA ASP A 98 24.33 13.63 -24.89
C ASP A 98 24.52 14.99 -25.57
N VAL A 99 24.37 16.08 -24.81
CA VAL A 99 24.64 17.45 -25.26
C VAL A 99 26.11 17.63 -25.65
N ILE A 100 27.04 17.11 -24.85
CA ILE A 100 28.49 17.15 -25.16
C ILE A 100 28.77 16.39 -26.46
N THR A 101 28.14 15.22 -26.63
CA THR A 101 28.30 14.41 -27.84
C THR A 101 27.80 15.15 -29.06
N ILE A 102 26.61 15.77 -29.00
CA ILE A 102 26.03 16.52 -30.12
C ILE A 102 26.89 17.75 -30.46
N ARG A 103 27.42 18.46 -29.45
CA ARG A 103 28.33 19.60 -29.64
C ARG A 103 29.64 19.22 -30.37
N SER A 104 30.09 17.96 -30.23
CA SER A 104 31.30 17.47 -30.90
C SER A 104 31.11 17.20 -32.40
N ILE A 105 29.86 17.10 -32.88
CA ILE A 105 29.54 16.76 -34.27
C ILE A 105 29.68 18.01 -35.15
N LYS A 106 30.62 17.97 -36.11
CA LYS A 106 30.88 19.07 -37.05
C LYS A 106 29.75 19.28 -38.08
N ASN A 107 29.03 18.22 -38.43
CA ASN A 107 27.93 18.27 -39.39
C ASN A 107 26.62 18.61 -38.68
N MET A 108 26.09 19.82 -38.92
CA MET A 108 24.86 20.32 -38.27
C MET A 108 23.62 19.46 -38.56
N LYS A 109 23.50 18.87 -39.75
CA LYS A 109 22.37 17.99 -40.08
C LYS A 109 22.44 16.70 -39.26
N LEU A 110 23.63 16.13 -39.14
CA LEU A 110 23.87 14.95 -38.31
C LEU A 110 23.63 15.25 -36.82
N ALA A 111 24.12 16.39 -36.34
CA ALA A 111 23.89 16.85 -34.96
C ALA A 111 22.40 16.95 -34.62
N ASN A 112 21.60 17.54 -35.52
CA ASN A 112 20.15 17.64 -35.36
C ASN A 112 19.45 16.28 -35.40
N GLN A 113 19.87 15.36 -36.27
CA GLN A 113 19.32 14.00 -36.30
C GLN A 113 19.61 13.23 -35.02
N VAL A 114 20.84 13.34 -34.50
CA VAL A 114 21.24 12.73 -33.23
C VAL A 114 20.45 13.35 -32.07
N LEU A 115 20.23 14.66 -32.06
CA LEU A 115 19.39 15.34 -31.08
C LEU A 115 17.97 14.78 -31.06
N MET A 116 17.33 14.65 -32.22
CA MET A 116 15.96 14.11 -32.31
C MET A 116 15.90 12.64 -31.86
N PHE A 117 16.86 11.83 -32.31
CA PHE A 117 16.95 10.42 -31.93
C PHE A 117 17.11 10.28 -30.41
N ARG A 118 17.95 11.13 -29.80
CA ARG A 118 18.25 11.03 -28.38
C ARG A 118 17.10 11.51 -27.50
N ARG A 119 16.39 12.58 -27.90
CA ARG A 119 15.14 13.00 -27.23
C ARG A 119 14.10 11.89 -27.23
N ARG A 120 13.87 11.24 -28.38
CA ARG A 120 12.93 10.11 -28.48
C ARG A 120 13.36 8.93 -27.59
N LYS A 121 14.65 8.58 -27.60
CA LYS A 121 15.17 7.52 -26.75
C LYS A 121 15.03 7.82 -25.27
N TYR A 122 15.28 9.07 -24.87
CA TYR A 122 15.11 9.49 -23.49
C TYR A 122 13.64 9.40 -23.04
N GLN A 123 12.70 9.85 -23.88
CA GLN A 123 11.26 9.70 -23.61
C GLN A 123 10.85 8.23 -23.50
N GLU A 124 11.33 7.36 -24.39
CA GLU A 124 11.08 5.91 -24.31
C GLU A 124 11.65 5.30 -23.01
N GLU A 125 12.84 5.70 -22.58
CA GLU A 125 13.46 5.25 -21.33
C GLU A 125 12.63 5.69 -20.10
N GLU A 126 12.18 6.95 -20.08
CA GLU A 126 11.36 7.49 -18.99
C GLU A 126 9.97 6.85 -18.96
N GLU A 127 9.31 6.65 -20.10
CA GLU A 127 8.06 5.91 -20.17
C GLU A 127 8.22 4.46 -19.68
N ARG A 128 9.32 3.79 -20.03
CA ARG A 128 9.58 2.42 -19.59
C ARG A 128 9.78 2.38 -18.07
N LYS A 129 10.57 3.30 -17.52
CA LYS A 129 10.75 3.42 -16.07
C LYS A 129 9.44 3.72 -15.35
N ALA A 130 8.62 4.62 -15.89
CA ALA A 130 7.32 4.95 -15.32
C ALA A 130 6.38 3.73 -15.33
N LYS A 131 6.33 2.98 -16.43
CA LYS A 131 5.56 1.73 -16.53
C LYS A 131 6.08 0.65 -15.58
N GLU A 132 7.39 0.51 -15.45
CA GLU A 132 8.01 -0.46 -14.54
C GLU A 132 7.76 -0.10 -13.08
N ALA A 133 7.91 1.16 -12.71
CA ALA A 133 7.57 1.67 -11.38
C ALA A 133 6.07 1.49 -11.08
N GLN A 134 5.19 1.74 -12.05
CA GLN A 134 3.76 1.51 -11.89
C GLN A 134 3.45 0.03 -11.71
N LYS A 135 4.07 -0.85 -12.49
CA LYS A 135 3.91 -2.31 -12.36
C LYS A 135 4.41 -2.80 -11.00
N GLN A 136 5.56 -2.30 -10.55
CA GLN A 136 6.11 -2.63 -9.25
C GLN A 136 5.19 -2.14 -8.11
N ASN A 137 4.71 -0.90 -8.20
CA ASN A 137 3.75 -0.37 -7.22
C ASN A 137 2.43 -1.16 -7.22
N ALA A 138 1.93 -1.56 -8.38
CA ALA A 138 0.74 -2.40 -8.48
C ALA A 138 0.96 -3.77 -7.84
N GLN A 139 2.13 -4.38 -8.06
CA GLN A 139 2.50 -5.66 -7.43
C GLN A 139 2.63 -5.54 -5.91
N ILE A 140 3.25 -4.45 -5.42
CA ILE A 140 3.34 -4.15 -3.98
C ILE A 140 1.94 -3.96 -3.38
N GLN A 141 1.06 -3.20 -4.05
CA GLN A 141 -0.32 -3.02 -3.60
C GLN A 141 -1.10 -4.32 -3.60
N GLN A 142 -0.91 -5.19 -4.61
CA GLN A 142 -1.56 -6.50 -4.66
C GLN A 142 -1.08 -7.40 -3.52
N GLN A 143 0.22 -7.44 -3.25
CA GLN A 143 0.79 -8.22 -2.14
C GLN A 143 0.32 -7.67 -0.79
N ALA A 144 0.29 -6.35 -0.62
CA ALA A 144 -0.25 -5.71 0.57
C ALA A 144 -1.74 -6.02 0.76
N ALA A 145 -2.54 -6.00 -0.31
CA ALA A 145 -3.96 -6.37 -0.26
C ALA A 145 -4.16 -7.85 0.12
N GLN A 146 -3.34 -8.77 -0.42
CA GLN A 146 -3.38 -10.19 -0.05
C GLN A 146 -2.99 -10.40 1.42
N GLN A 147 -1.93 -9.74 1.88
CA GLN A 147 -1.51 -9.82 3.27
C GLN A 147 -2.57 -9.22 4.21
N GLN A 148 -3.18 -8.09 3.84
CA GLN A 148 -4.27 -7.49 4.60
C GLN A 148 -5.50 -8.41 4.65
N ALA A 149 -5.82 -9.10 3.56
CA ALA A 149 -6.90 -10.08 3.53
C ALA A 149 -6.61 -11.27 4.45
N GLN A 150 -5.37 -11.76 4.46
CA GLN A 150 -4.94 -12.84 5.36
C GLN A 150 -5.00 -12.41 6.83
N ILE A 151 -4.54 -11.19 7.14
CA ILE A 151 -4.64 -10.61 8.49
C ILE A 151 -6.11 -10.48 8.89
N LYS A 152 -6.98 -9.94 8.04
CA LYS A 152 -8.42 -9.85 8.31
C LYS A 152 -9.06 -11.21 8.54
N GLN A 153 -8.64 -12.23 7.81
CA GLN A 153 -9.14 -13.59 8.01
C GLN A 153 -8.69 -14.16 9.36
N GLN A 154 -7.44 -13.91 9.75
CA GLN A 154 -6.92 -14.30 11.06
C GLN A 154 -7.61 -13.53 12.19
N GLU A 155 -7.83 -12.23 12.04
CA GLU A 155 -8.61 -11.40 12.98
C GLU A 155 -10.04 -11.93 13.12
N MET A 156 -10.69 -12.29 12.01
CA MET A 156 -12.05 -12.85 12.03
C MET A 156 -12.08 -14.22 12.74
N GLN A 157 -11.09 -15.08 12.52
CA GLN A 157 -10.99 -16.35 13.25
C GLN A 157 -10.77 -16.13 14.75
N MET A 158 -9.92 -15.18 15.13
CA MET A 158 -9.68 -14.83 16.53
C MET A 158 -10.94 -14.23 17.18
N LEU A 159 -11.65 -13.35 16.49
CA LEU A 159 -12.92 -12.78 16.95
C LEU A 159 -13.99 -13.87 17.12
N ALA A 160 -14.08 -14.83 16.19
CA ALA A 160 -15.00 -15.95 16.31
C ALA A 160 -14.65 -16.85 17.52
N GLN A 161 -13.37 -17.13 17.76
CA GLN A 161 -12.92 -17.85 18.96
C GLN A 161 -13.24 -17.08 20.24
N MET A 162 -12.98 -15.77 20.28
CA MET A 162 -13.33 -14.92 21.42
C MET A 162 -14.84 -14.93 21.66
N GLN A 163 -15.68 -14.80 20.63
CA GLN A 163 -17.13 -14.84 20.76
C GLN A 163 -17.63 -16.20 21.26
N ALA A 164 -17.04 -17.31 20.77
CA ALA A 164 -17.37 -18.64 21.25
C ALA A 164 -17.00 -18.81 22.74
N GLN A 165 -15.83 -18.33 23.14
CA GLN A 165 -15.38 -18.35 24.54
C GLN A 165 -16.25 -17.45 25.42
N GLU A 166 -16.63 -16.27 24.93
CA GLU A 166 -17.56 -15.36 25.63
C GLU A 166 -18.93 -15.99 25.79
N ALA A 167 -19.47 -16.65 24.75
CA ALA A 167 -20.74 -17.36 24.83
C ALA A 167 -20.68 -18.54 25.83
N GLN A 168 -19.57 -19.28 25.85
CA GLN A 168 -19.34 -20.36 26.80
C GLN A 168 -19.27 -19.83 28.24
N MET A 169 -18.53 -18.73 28.48
CA MET A 169 -18.48 -18.07 29.79
C MET A 169 -19.84 -17.53 30.20
N LYS A 170 -20.59 -16.88 29.31
CA LYS A 170 -21.96 -16.41 29.60
C LYS A 170 -22.89 -17.56 29.96
N SER A 171 -22.79 -18.69 29.26
CA SER A 171 -23.54 -19.90 29.59
C SER A 171 -23.17 -20.45 30.97
N GLN A 172 -21.87 -20.54 31.28
CA GLN A 172 -21.41 -20.97 32.61
C GLN A 172 -21.86 -20.02 33.72
N ASN A 173 -21.74 -18.70 33.51
CA ASN A 173 -22.22 -17.69 34.45
C ASN A 173 -23.73 -17.81 34.68
N LYS A 174 -24.51 -18.03 33.62
CA LYS A 174 -25.96 -18.22 33.74
C LYS A 174 -26.33 -19.50 34.48
N ILE A 175 -25.56 -20.58 34.30
CA ILE A 175 -25.72 -21.81 35.08
C ILE A 175 -25.39 -21.56 36.55
N GLN A 176 -24.31 -20.81 36.84
CA GLN A 176 -23.93 -20.46 38.21
C GLN A 176 -24.98 -19.56 38.87
N GLU A 177 -25.49 -18.54 38.18
CA GLU A 177 -26.60 -17.70 38.67
C GLU A 177 -27.82 -18.56 38.97
N MET A 178 -28.22 -19.44 38.05
CA MET A 178 -29.36 -20.33 38.25
C MET A 178 -29.14 -21.28 39.44
N GLN A 179 -27.95 -21.86 39.59
CA GLN A 179 -27.61 -22.69 40.76
C GLN A 179 -27.68 -21.88 42.06
N ALA A 180 -27.17 -20.65 42.06
CA ALA A 180 -27.25 -19.75 43.20
C ALA A 180 -28.70 -19.39 43.54
N GLU A 181 -29.53 -19.10 42.53
CA GLU A 181 -30.96 -18.84 42.70
C GLU A 181 -31.69 -20.06 43.28
N TYR A 182 -31.42 -21.27 42.78
CA TYR A 182 -32.00 -22.51 43.32
C TYR A 182 -31.56 -22.76 44.77
N GLN A 183 -30.29 -22.55 45.10
CA GLN A 183 -29.79 -22.68 46.46
C GLN A 183 -30.43 -21.65 47.40
N LEU A 184 -30.55 -20.38 46.96
CA LEU A 184 -31.23 -19.36 47.74
C LEU A 184 -32.72 -19.69 47.93
N LYS A 185 -33.37 -20.22 46.89
CA LYS A 185 -34.77 -20.64 46.95
C LYS A 185 -34.95 -21.78 47.95
N ASP A 186 -34.10 -22.80 47.93
CA ASP A 186 -34.14 -23.92 48.86
C ASP A 186 -33.89 -23.47 50.32
N GLN A 187 -32.95 -22.55 50.53
CA GLN A 187 -32.74 -21.91 51.83
C GLN A 187 -33.96 -21.08 52.27
N PHE A 188 -34.61 -20.38 51.35
CA PHE A 188 -35.80 -19.60 51.65
C PHE A 188 -36.98 -20.51 52.02
N ASP A 189 -37.23 -21.57 51.25
CA ASP A 189 -38.31 -22.52 51.47
C ASP A 189 -38.10 -23.31 52.77
N SER A 190 -36.88 -23.73 53.08
CA SER A 190 -36.54 -24.36 54.37
C SER A 190 -36.73 -23.40 55.55
N MET A 191 -36.34 -22.14 55.42
CA MET A 191 -36.63 -21.11 56.44
C MET A 191 -38.13 -20.86 56.60
N GLN A 192 -38.90 -20.82 55.51
CA GLN A 192 -40.35 -20.68 55.55
C GLN A 192 -41.00 -21.89 56.23
N HIS A 193 -40.52 -23.10 55.91
CA HIS A 193 -40.99 -24.32 56.57
C HIS A 193 -40.68 -24.31 58.07
N GLN A 194 -39.47 -23.93 58.47
CA GLN A 194 -39.12 -23.75 59.89
C GLN A 194 -39.99 -22.70 60.57
N ARG A 195 -40.26 -21.56 59.92
CA ARG A 195 -41.17 -20.52 60.46
C ARG A 195 -42.57 -21.08 60.65
N ARG A 196 -43.12 -21.76 59.65
CA ARG A 196 -44.44 -22.41 59.74
C ARG A 196 -44.47 -23.47 60.85
N MET A 197 -43.44 -24.30 60.99
CA MET A 197 -43.37 -25.30 62.05
C MET A 197 -43.28 -24.64 63.44
N LYS A 198 -42.53 -23.54 63.58
CA LYS A 198 -42.52 -22.75 64.82
C LYS A 198 -43.87 -22.13 65.11
N GLU A 199 -44.57 -21.58 64.10
CA GLU A 199 -45.93 -21.04 64.25
C GLU A 199 -46.93 -22.13 64.65
N ILE A 200 -46.85 -23.32 64.07
CA ILE A 200 -47.69 -24.46 64.45
C ILE A 200 -47.36 -24.90 65.88
N ALA A 201 -46.08 -24.97 66.27
CA ALA A 201 -45.68 -25.29 67.63
C ALA A 201 -46.13 -24.22 68.65
N LEU A 202 -46.06 -22.94 68.30
CA LEU A 202 -46.58 -21.82 69.09
C LEU A 202 -48.11 -21.86 69.20
N ASN A 203 -48.81 -22.17 68.11
CA ASN A 203 -50.26 -22.34 68.13
C ASN A 203 -50.70 -23.57 68.92
N ASN A 204 -49.98 -24.70 68.79
CA ASN A 204 -50.27 -25.90 69.55
C ASN A 204 -49.97 -25.70 71.04
N SER A 205 -48.83 -25.10 71.40
CA SER A 205 -48.54 -24.74 72.79
C SER A 205 -49.50 -23.69 73.33
N GLY A 206 -49.98 -22.76 72.50
CA GLY A 206 -51.07 -21.85 72.83
C GLY A 206 -52.37 -22.57 73.13
N LYS A 207 -52.76 -23.54 72.29
CA LYS A 207 -53.93 -24.40 72.49
C LYS A 207 -53.78 -25.33 73.71
N GLU A 208 -52.60 -25.88 73.97
CA GLU A 208 -52.29 -26.65 75.16
C GLU A 208 -52.36 -25.80 76.42
N LYS A 209 -51.84 -24.57 76.40
CA LYS A 209 -51.98 -23.62 77.51
C LYS A 209 -53.43 -23.26 77.77
N VAL A 210 -54.23 -23.01 76.72
CA VAL A 210 -55.67 -22.76 76.84
C VAL A 210 -56.42 -23.99 77.36
N ALA A 211 -56.05 -25.19 76.90
CA ALA A 211 -56.63 -26.45 77.37
C ALA A 211 -56.27 -26.74 78.83
N ASN A 212 -55.03 -26.49 79.25
CA ASN A 212 -54.59 -26.62 80.64
C ASN A 212 -55.28 -25.61 81.56
N VAL A 213 -55.40 -24.34 81.14
CA VAL A 213 -56.14 -23.31 81.89
C VAL A 213 -57.62 -23.68 81.98
N SER A 214 -58.23 -24.18 80.90
CA SER A 214 -59.61 -24.66 80.94
C SER A 214 -59.77 -25.91 81.81
N GLY A 215 -58.77 -26.78 81.86
CA GLY A 215 -58.71 -27.95 82.74
C GLY A 215 -58.64 -27.55 84.21
N GLU A 216 -57.76 -26.60 84.55
CA GLU A 216 -57.67 -26.03 85.90
C GLU A 216 -58.95 -25.30 86.32
N VAL A 217 -59.60 -24.57 85.42
CA VAL A 217 -60.88 -23.90 85.70
C VAL A 217 -61.99 -24.93 85.94
N LYS A 218 -62.01 -26.03 85.18
CA LYS A 218 -62.96 -27.15 85.41
C LYS A 218 -62.71 -27.85 86.73
N LEU A 219 -61.45 -28.11 87.09
CA LEU A 219 -61.08 -28.68 88.40
C LEU A 219 -61.48 -27.75 89.54
N LYS A 220 -61.17 -26.45 89.46
CA LYS A 220 -61.60 -25.46 90.46
C LYS A 220 -63.12 -25.32 90.55
N ALA A 221 -63.85 -25.49 89.44
CA ALA A 221 -65.30 -25.51 89.43
C ALA A 221 -65.87 -26.79 90.06
N GLN A 222 -65.26 -27.95 89.81
CA GLN A 222 -65.59 -29.22 90.45
C GLN A 222 -65.29 -29.18 91.95
N ASP A 223 -64.15 -28.64 92.38
CA ASP A 223 -63.81 -28.48 93.81
C ASP A 223 -64.77 -27.53 94.52
N LYS A 224 -65.14 -26.41 93.89
CA LYS A 224 -66.18 -25.51 94.44
C LYS A 224 -67.55 -26.18 94.47
N SER A 225 -67.91 -26.98 93.46
CA SER A 225 -69.15 -27.74 93.44
C SER A 225 -69.16 -28.83 94.52
N ALA A 226 -68.06 -29.54 94.70
CA ALA A 226 -67.88 -30.56 95.74
C ALA A 226 -67.92 -29.91 97.14
N TYR A 227 -67.23 -28.79 97.33
CA TYR A 227 -67.27 -28.01 98.57
C TYR A 227 -68.71 -27.53 98.89
N ASN A 228 -69.44 -27.05 97.89
CA ASN A 228 -70.83 -26.64 98.05
C ASN A 228 -71.77 -27.83 98.32
N GLN A 229 -71.56 -28.99 97.69
CA GLN A 229 -72.29 -30.22 97.99
C GLN A 229 -72.00 -30.70 99.41
N SER A 230 -70.74 -30.66 99.86
CA SER A 230 -70.35 -30.99 101.24
C SER A 230 -71.05 -30.07 102.24
N ARG A 231 -71.12 -28.75 101.98
CA ARG A 231 -71.87 -27.81 102.83
C ARG A 231 -73.38 -28.09 102.85
N ILE A 232 -73.98 -28.47 101.72
CA ILE A 232 -75.40 -28.86 101.67
C ILE A 232 -75.64 -30.16 102.44
N VAL A 233 -74.70 -31.11 102.39
CA VAL A 233 -74.76 -32.35 103.17
C VAL A 233 -74.61 -32.07 104.67
N GLU A 234 -73.70 -31.19 105.10
CA GLU A 234 -73.63 -30.72 106.49
C GLU A 234 -74.91 -30.02 106.95
N GLN A 235 -75.48 -29.14 106.12
CA GLN A 235 -76.77 -28.49 106.42
C GLN A 235 -77.94 -29.47 106.48
N LYS A 236 -77.88 -30.58 105.74
CA LYS A 236 -78.87 -31.68 105.84
C LYS A 236 -78.61 -32.58 107.05
N ARG A 237 -77.37 -32.70 107.51
CA ARG A 237 -76.98 -33.47 108.70
C ARG A 237 -77.35 -32.73 110.00
N ASP A 238 -77.19 -31.41 110.04
CA ASP A 238 -77.58 -30.56 111.18
C ASP A 238 -79.10 -30.40 111.37
N ARG A 239 -79.90 -30.76 110.35
CA ARG A 239 -81.38 -30.80 110.46
C ARG A 239 -81.95 -32.18 110.82
N ALA A 240 -81.11 -33.20 111.00
CA ALA A 240 -81.57 -34.53 111.31
C ALA A 240 -80.57 -35.27 112.19
N LEU A 241 -80.66 -35.13 113.52
CA LEU A 241 -80.48 -36.18 114.55
C LEU A 241 -80.52 -35.52 115.96
N PRO A 242 -80.91 -36.23 117.04
CA PRO A 242 -81.93 -37.29 117.20
C PRO A 242 -82.77 -37.12 118.51
N LEU A 243 -83.80 -37.95 118.73
CA LEU A 243 -84.24 -38.57 120.02
C LEU A 243 -85.70 -39.06 119.94
N SER A 244 -85.90 -40.25 119.37
CA SER A 244 -86.98 -41.21 119.66
C SER A 244 -86.84 -42.41 118.74
#